data_AF-A0A9Q1LCI7-F1
#
_entry.id   AF-A0A9Q1LCI7-F1
#
_cell.length_a   1.000
_cell.length_b   1.000
_cell.length_c   1.000
_cell.angle_alpha   90.00
_cell.angle_beta   90.00
_cell.angle_gamma   90.00
#
_symmetry.space_group_name_H-M   'P 1'
#
loop_
_entity.id
_entity.type
_entity.pdbx_description
1 polymer ?
#
loop_
_entity_poly.entity_id
_entity_poly.type
_entity_poly.pdbx_seq_one_letter_code
_entity_poly.pdbx_strand_id
1 'polypeptide(L)' 'MSREDENAAELKIGDEFSKAKCLMNCEVALILEHKYKQISDDPTNQISHVFEKSLQYVKLFSRYKNPDAVRQAREILNR' A
#
# COMPACT_ATOMS: atom_id res chain seq x y z
N MET A 1 22.14 2.96 22.30
CA MET A 1 20.87 3.57 21.88
C MET A 1 19.81 2.50 22.00
N SER A 2 18.98 2.53 23.05
CA SER A 2 17.75 1.75 23.07
C SER A 2 16.92 2.22 21.88
N ARG A 3 16.58 1.32 20.96
CA ARG A 3 15.43 1.59 20.08
C ARG A 3 14.28 1.88 21.04
N GLU A 4 13.67 3.05 20.96
CA GLU A 4 12.39 3.22 21.61
C GLU A 4 11.51 2.07 21.11
N ASP A 5 10.88 1.32 22.02
CA ASP A 5 10.08 0.16 21.62
C ASP A 5 8.92 0.66 20.76
N GLU A 6 9.02 0.42 19.45
CA GLU A 6 7.96 0.73 18.48
C GLU A 6 6.68 -0.01 18.90
N ASN A 7 5.60 0.74 19.09
CA ASN A 7 4.31 0.25 19.49
C ASN A 7 3.21 0.97 18.69
N ALA A 8 2.66 0.29 17.69
CA ALA A 8 1.59 0.82 16.85
C ALA A 8 0.30 1.15 17.63
N ALA A 9 0.03 0.46 18.75
CA ALA A 9 -1.13 0.75 19.59
C ALA A 9 -0.99 2.08 20.36
N GLU A 10 0.26 2.51 20.62
CA GLU A 10 0.59 3.78 21.26
C GLU A 10 0.99 4.87 20.24
N LEU A 11 0.83 4.60 18.94
CA LEU A 11 1.27 5.48 17.84
C LEU A 11 2.79 5.76 17.81
N LYS A 12 3.60 4.89 18.43
CA LYS A 12 5.06 4.94 18.40
C LYS A 12 5.57 4.07 17.26
N ILE A 13 5.72 4.63 16.06
CA ILE A 13 6.08 3.84 14.86
C ILE A 13 7.48 4.13 14.31
N GLY A 14 8.27 4.98 14.99
CA GLY A 14 9.60 5.40 14.53
C GLY A 14 9.59 6.79 13.88
N ASP A 15 10.66 7.56 14.12
CA ASP A 15 10.80 8.95 13.67
C ASP A 15 10.82 9.07 12.13
N GLU A 16 11.29 8.03 11.44
CA GLU A 16 11.30 7.97 9.98
C GLU A 16 9.88 7.98 9.37
N PHE A 17 8.86 7.63 10.16
CA PHE A 17 7.45 7.65 9.74
C PHE A 17 6.70 8.90 10.21
N SER A 18 7.34 9.83 10.91
CA SER A 18 6.71 11.07 11.43
C SER A 18 6.00 11.93 10.37
N LYS A 19 6.47 11.87 9.11
CA LYS A 19 5.88 12.57 7.95
C LYS A 19 5.28 11.61 6.91
N ALA A 20 5.26 10.31 7.20
CA ALA A 20 4.75 9.31 6.28
C ALA A 20 3.23 9.42 6.14
N LYS A 21 2.72 9.10 4.95
CA LYS A 21 1.28 8.96 4.71
C LYS A 21 0.94 7.49 4.58
N CYS A 22 0.03 7.01 5.41
CA CYS A 22 -0.45 5.64 5.35
C CYS A 22 -1.27 5.40 4.07
N LEU A 23 -1.15 4.20 3.52
CA LEU A 23 -1.94 3.72 2.38
C LEU A 23 -2.84 2.57 2.83
N MET A 24 -4.08 2.56 2.35
CA MET A 24 -5.02 1.47 2.52
C MET A 24 -4.72 0.35 1.51
N ASN A 25 -5.03 -0.91 1.85
CA ASN A 25 -4.85 -2.04 0.94
C ASN A 25 -5.47 -1.80 -0.45
N CYS A 26 -6.64 -1.16 -0.52
CA CYS A 26 -7.30 -0.84 -1.78
C CYS A 26 -6.56 0.21 -2.62
N GLU A 27 -5.87 1.17 -1.99
CA GLU A 27 -5.02 2.13 -2.69
C GLU A 27 -3.76 1.44 -3.21
N VAL A 28 -3.14 0.59 -2.37
CA VAL A 28 -1.97 -0.19 -2.76
C VAL A 28 -2.31 -1.13 -3.92
N ALA A 29 -3.48 -1.75 -3.93
CA ALA A 29 -3.93 -2.59 -5.04
C ALA A 29 -3.97 -1.82 -6.37
N LEU A 30 -4.57 -0.62 -6.40
CA LEU A 30 -4.62 0.21 -7.61
C LEU A 30 -3.22 0.63 -8.08
N ILE A 31 -2.35 1.02 -7.14
CA ILE A 31 -0.97 1.42 -7.45
C ILE A 31 -0.19 0.25 -8.04
N LEU A 32 -0.22 -0.91 -7.38
CA LEU A 32 0.51 -2.09 -7.82
C LEU A 32 -0.05 -2.66 -9.13
N GLU A 33 -1.37 -2.62 -9.37
CA GLU A 33 -1.95 -3.03 -10.65
C GLU A 33 -1.51 -2.12 -11.80
N HIS A 34 -1.49 -0.80 -11.58
CA HIS A 34 -0.99 0.13 -12.58
C HIS A 34 0.49 -0.10 -12.87
N LYS A 35 1.29 -0.30 -11.82
CA LYS A 35 2.72 -0.59 -11.96
C LYS A 35 2.97 -1.93 -12.64
N TYR A 36 2.17 -2.95 -12.35
CA TYR A 36 2.26 -4.26 -12.99
C TYR A 36 2.09 -4.15 -14.51
N LYS A 37 1.07 -3.41 -14.98
CA LYS A 37 0.83 -3.19 -16.43
C LYS A 37 2.05 -2.55 -17.11
N GLN A 38 2.59 -1.47 -16.51
CA GLN A 38 3.78 -0.80 -17.03
C GLN A 38 5.00 -1.72 -17.11
N ILE A 39 5.17 -2.59 -16.12
CA ILE A 39 6.31 -3.52 -16.07
C ILE A 39 6.11 -4.66 -17.08
N SER A 40 4.89 -5.21 -17.18
CA SER A 40 4.56 -6.34 -18.05
C SER A 40 4.57 -5.99 -19.53
N ASP A 41 4.44 -4.71 -19.89
CA ASP A 41 4.52 -4.25 -21.28
C ASP A 41 5.95 -4.41 -21.87
N ASP A 42 6.97 -4.48 -21.01
CA ASP A 42 8.36 -4.77 -21.42
C ASP A 42 8.77 -6.17 -20.94
N PRO A 43 8.97 -7.14 -21.86
CA PRO A 43 9.34 -8.51 -21.53
C PRO A 43 10.71 -8.67 -20.85
N THR A 44 11.56 -7.64 -20.89
CA THR A 44 12.89 -7.66 -20.24
C THR A 44 12.80 -7.38 -18.75
N ASN A 45 11.69 -6.81 -18.29
CA ASN A 45 11.51 -6.52 -16.89
C ASN A 45 11.24 -7.79 -16.08
N GLN A 46 11.92 -7.90 -14.95
CA GLN A 46 11.67 -8.93 -13.96
C GLN A 46 10.78 -8.39 -12.84
N ILE A 47 9.68 -9.08 -12.57
CA ILE A 47 8.80 -8.78 -11.45
C ILE A 47 9.34 -9.51 -10.23
N SER A 48 9.62 -8.77 -9.16
CA SER A 48 10.15 -9.38 -7.94
C SER A 48 9.09 -10.23 -7.23
N HIS A 49 9.51 -11.32 -6.59
CA HIS A 49 8.60 -12.15 -5.80
C HIS A 49 7.88 -11.38 -4.68
N VAL A 50 8.52 -10.35 -4.13
CA VAL A 50 7.90 -9.46 -3.13
C VAL A 50 6.75 -8.67 -3.77
N PHE A 51 6.94 -8.16 -4.98
CA PHE A 51 5.88 -7.48 -5.72
C PHE A 51 4.69 -8.40 -5.99
N GLU A 52 4.94 -9.61 -6.50
CA GLU A 52 3.87 -10.58 -6.80
C GLU A 52 3.05 -10.93 -5.57
N LYS A 53 3.72 -11.28 -4.46
CA LYS A 53 3.05 -11.61 -3.19
C LYS A 53 2.29 -10.42 -2.63
N SER A 54 2.84 -9.22 -2.72
CA SER A 54 2.18 -8.00 -2.25
C SER A 54 0.92 -7.72 -3.06
N LEU A 55 1.00 -7.80 -4.40
CA LEU A 55 -0.13 -7.61 -5.30
C LEU A 55 -1.23 -8.66 -5.05
N GLN A 56 -0.86 -9.94 -4.86
CA GLN A 56 -1.81 -11.00 -4.51
C GLN A 56 -2.51 -10.74 -3.18
N TYR A 57 -1.75 -10.37 -2.15
CA TYR A 57 -2.29 -10.04 -0.83
C TYR A 57 -3.31 -8.89 -0.90
N VAL A 58 -2.91 -7.76 -1.49
CA VAL A 58 -3.80 -6.60 -1.55
C VAL A 58 -5.02 -6.86 -2.42
N LYS A 59 -4.92 -7.65 -3.50
CA LYS A 59 -6.09 -8.05 -4.30
C LYS A 59 -7.10 -8.88 -3.52
N LEU A 60 -6.64 -9.74 -2.62
CA LEU A 60 -7.50 -10.58 -1.78
C LEU A 60 -8.18 -9.78 -0.68
N PHE A 61 -7.45 -8.88 -0.02
CA PHE A 61 -7.93 -8.14 1.15
C PHE A 61 -8.49 -6.74 0.84
N SER A 62 -8.46 -6.30 -0.42
CA SER A 62 -9.11 -5.06 -0.83
C SER A 62 -10.62 -5.22 -0.85
N ARG A 63 -11.30 -4.54 0.10
CA ARG A 63 -12.77 -4.47 0.15
C ARG A 63 -13.34 -3.69 -1.04
N TYR A 64 -12.65 -2.65 -1.50
CA TYR A 64 -13.06 -1.82 -2.62
C TYR A 64 -12.13 -2.08 -3.82
N LYS A 65 -12.73 -2.38 -4.97
CA LYS A 65 -12.03 -2.58 -6.25
C LYS A 65 -12.28 -1.45 -7.24
N ASN A 66 -13.29 -0.63 -6.99
CA ASN A 66 -13.62 0.54 -7.81
C ASN A 66 -12.74 1.74 -7.36
N PRO A 67 -11.94 2.34 -8.25
CA PRO A 67 -11.16 3.55 -7.95
C PRO A 67 -11.97 4.68 -7.31
N ASP A 68 -13.22 4.91 -7.74
CA ASP A 68 -14.07 5.96 -7.18
C ASP A 68 -14.49 5.66 -5.74
N ALA A 69 -14.73 4.38 -5.41
CA ALA A 69 -15.04 3.98 -4.04
C ALA A 69 -13.81 4.11 -3.13
N VAL A 70 -12.61 3.82 -3.64
CA VAL A 70 -11.35 4.02 -2.92
C VAL A 70 -11.13 5.50 -2.61
N ARG A 71 -11.33 6.38 -3.60
CA ARG A 71 -11.23 7.83 -3.40
C ARG A 71 -12.22 8.33 -2.36
N GLN A 72 -13.50 7.95 -2.46
CA GLN A 72 -14.53 8.33 -1.50
C GLN A 72 -14.21 7.85 -0.08
N ALA A 73 -13.72 6.61 0.07
CA ALA A 73 -13.32 6.09 1.37
C ALA A 73 -12.19 6.92 2.01
N ARG A 74 -11.19 7.33 1.21
CA ARG A 74 -10.13 8.23 1.68
C ARG A 74 -10.68 9.59 2.10
N GLU A 75 -11.53 10.21 1.29
CA GLU A 75 -12.12 11.52 1.58
C GLU A 75 -12.96 11.51 2.87
N ILE A 76 -13.70 10.42 3.13
CA ILE A 76 -14.50 10.26 4.34
C ILE A 76 -13.60 10.16 5.59
N LEU A 77 -12.53 9.37 5.52
CA LEU A 77 -11.65 9.10 6.67
C LEU A 77 -10.63 10.20 6.93
N ASN A 78 -10.38 11.08 5.96
CA ASN A 78 -9.44 12.19 6.07
C ASN A 78 -10.10 13.49 6.56
N ARG A 79 -11.36 13.40 7.03
CA ARG A 79 -12.05 14.46 7.79
C ARG A 79 -11.63 14.43 9.25
#